data_AF-A0A553P4P5-F1
#
_entry.id   AF-A0A553P4P5-F1
#
_cell.length_a   1.000
_cell.length_b   1.000
_cell.length_c   1.000
_cell.angle_alpha   90.00
_cell.angle_beta   90.00
_cell.angle_gamma   90.00
#
_symmetry.space_group_name_H-M   'P 1'
#
loop_
_entity.id
_entity.type
_entity.pdbx_description
1 polymer ?
#
loop_
_entity_poly.entity_id
_entity_poly.type
_entity_poly.pdbx_seq_one_letter_code
_entity_poly.pdbx_strand_id
1 'polypeptide(L)'
;MNESFHVNSSSSPTPAWTEEASSFDFVFEGVTLSTVTLLGLAANFLAIVVLLRPRMRSSFHTLLVALAFFDVLYLMMSQMIFGFPGLSRYYENRIYPLILPFCYGCAHIGRVGSVYLTMSVTIESHKIQASQLEYTSTALRGLYSLDLL
;
A
#
# COMPACT_ATOMS: atom_id res chain seq x y z
N MET A 1 -3.93 -65.67 -17.62
CA MET A 1 -4.79 -64.58 -18.15
C MET A 1 -4.59 -63.41 -17.20
N ASN A 2 -3.63 -62.55 -17.52
CA ASN A 2 -3.13 -61.52 -16.63
C ASN A 2 -3.19 -60.22 -17.44
N GLU A 3 -4.35 -59.57 -17.46
CA GLU A 3 -4.49 -58.28 -18.13
C GLU A 3 -4.06 -57.17 -17.17
N SER A 4 -2.83 -56.70 -17.36
CA SER A 4 -2.31 -55.48 -16.74
C SER A 4 -3.03 -54.27 -17.32
N PHE A 5 -3.86 -53.65 -16.49
CA PHE A 5 -4.51 -52.36 -16.74
C PHE A 5 -3.46 -51.26 -16.83
N HIS A 6 -3.02 -50.97 -18.06
CA HIS A 6 -2.21 -49.79 -18.36
C HIS A 6 -3.10 -48.55 -18.19
N VAL A 7 -2.96 -47.87 -17.05
CA VAL A 7 -3.45 -46.50 -16.85
C VAL A 7 -2.69 -45.61 -17.82
N ASN A 8 -3.26 -45.38 -18.99
CA ASN A 8 -2.77 -44.37 -19.92
C ASN A 8 -3.01 -43.01 -19.25
N SER A 9 -1.94 -42.36 -18.84
CA SER A 9 -1.94 -40.99 -18.31
C SER A 9 -2.21 -40.06 -19.49
N SER A 10 -3.48 -39.95 -19.86
CA SER A 10 -3.95 -38.98 -20.84
C SER A 10 -3.66 -37.58 -20.32
N SER A 11 -2.60 -36.96 -20.85
CA SER A 11 -2.40 -35.52 -20.83
C SER A 11 -3.61 -34.89 -21.53
N SER A 12 -4.59 -34.45 -20.75
CA SER A 12 -5.72 -33.67 -21.24
C SER A 12 -5.18 -32.43 -21.95
N PRO A 13 -5.67 -32.10 -23.17
CA PRO A 13 -5.29 -30.86 -23.84
C PRO A 13 -5.73 -29.70 -22.96
N THR A 14 -4.78 -28.95 -22.43
CA THR A 14 -5.03 -27.73 -21.67
C THR A 14 -5.74 -26.75 -22.61
N PRO A 15 -6.87 -26.15 -22.20
CA PRO A 15 -7.59 -25.22 -23.06
C PRO A 15 -6.73 -23.99 -23.34
N ALA A 16 -6.72 -23.48 -24.58
CA ALA A 16 -5.86 -22.36 -25.01
C ALA A 16 -5.92 -21.12 -24.10
N TRP A 17 -7.05 -20.88 -23.43
CA TRP A 17 -7.24 -19.81 -22.46
C TRP A 17 -6.33 -19.91 -21.22
N THR A 18 -5.79 -21.10 -20.92
CA THR A 18 -4.86 -21.31 -19.78
C THR A 18 -3.43 -20.86 -20.10
N GLU A 19 -3.01 -20.99 -21.36
CA GLU A 19 -1.70 -20.52 -21.81
C GLU A 19 -1.63 -18.98 -21.75
N GLU A 20 -2.68 -18.30 -22.20
CA GLU A 20 -2.78 -16.85 -22.10
C GLU A 20 -2.81 -16.39 -20.63
N ALA A 21 -3.62 -17.05 -19.78
CA ALA A 21 -3.71 -16.73 -18.35
C ALA A 21 -2.35 -16.82 -17.66
N SER A 22 -1.55 -17.87 -17.95
CA SER A 22 -0.22 -18.04 -17.34
C SER A 22 0.75 -16.90 -17.67
N SER A 23 0.66 -16.35 -18.87
CA SER A 23 1.48 -15.21 -19.30
C SER A 23 1.04 -13.92 -18.60
N PHE A 24 -0.27 -13.71 -18.46
CA PHE A 24 -0.82 -12.56 -17.73
C PHE A 24 -0.46 -12.61 -16.24
N ASP A 25 -0.60 -13.77 -15.60
CA ASP A 25 -0.27 -13.96 -14.19
C ASP A 25 1.23 -13.68 -13.95
N PHE A 26 2.12 -14.18 -14.81
CA PHE A 26 3.55 -13.91 -14.70
C PHE A 26 3.91 -12.42 -14.82
N VAL A 27 3.30 -11.70 -15.77
CA VAL A 27 3.56 -10.26 -15.97
C VAL A 27 2.97 -9.43 -14.83
N PHE A 28 1.80 -9.78 -14.34
CA PHE A 28 1.10 -9.02 -13.31
C PHE A 28 1.64 -9.31 -11.91
N GLU A 29 1.71 -10.59 -11.54
CA GLU A 29 2.20 -11.06 -10.24
C GLU A 29 3.72 -10.89 -10.10
N GLY A 30 4.47 -11.13 -11.18
CA GLY A 30 5.93 -11.01 -11.16
C GLY A 30 6.40 -9.58 -11.37
N VAL A 31 6.20 -9.04 -12.57
CA VAL A 31 6.84 -7.78 -13.02
C VAL A 31 6.17 -6.56 -12.41
N THR A 32 4.84 -6.47 -12.48
CA THR A 32 4.10 -5.29 -12.01
C THR A 32 4.17 -5.19 -10.49
N LEU A 33 3.95 -6.30 -9.77
CA LEU A 33 4.05 -6.30 -8.31
C LEU A 33 5.46 -5.94 -7.82
N SER A 34 6.51 -6.49 -8.44
CA SER A 34 7.89 -6.22 -8.02
C SER A 34 8.28 -4.76 -8.27
N THR A 35 7.93 -4.20 -9.43
CA THR A 35 8.22 -2.80 -9.74
C THR A 35 7.47 -1.83 -8.82
N VAL A 36 6.18 -2.07 -8.58
CA VAL A 36 5.37 -1.26 -7.64
C VAL A 36 5.91 -1.38 -6.22
N THR A 37 6.32 -2.57 -5.78
CA THR A 37 6.90 -2.78 -4.45
C THR A 37 8.21 -2.03 -4.27
N LEU A 38 9.11 -2.08 -5.25
CA LEU A 38 10.37 -1.35 -5.21
C LEU A 38 10.16 0.17 -5.20
N LEU A 39 9.30 0.67 -6.09
CA LEU A 39 8.97 2.10 -6.16
C LEU A 39 8.30 2.59 -4.87
N GLY A 40 7.35 1.82 -4.35
CA GLY A 40 6.64 2.15 -3.13
C GLY A 40 7.53 2.12 -1.89
N LEU A 41 8.46 1.17 -1.78
CA LEU A 41 9.47 1.16 -0.70
C LEU A 41 10.38 2.40 -0.80
N ALA A 42 10.85 2.74 -2.00
CA ALA A 42 11.68 3.93 -2.20
C ALA A 42 10.93 5.23 -1.85
N ALA A 43 9.68 5.37 -2.30
CA ALA A 43 8.85 6.54 -2.03
C ALA A 43 8.56 6.72 -0.53
N ASN A 44 8.20 5.64 0.17
CA ASN A 44 7.94 5.68 1.60
C ASN A 44 9.21 5.93 2.41
N PHE A 45 10.34 5.36 2.01
CA PHE A 45 11.63 5.64 2.64
C PHE A 45 12.03 7.11 2.47
N LEU A 46 11.85 7.67 1.28
CA LEU A 46 12.11 9.08 1.02
C LEU A 46 11.17 9.99 1.84
N ALA A 47 9.90 9.60 2.00
CA ALA A 47 8.95 10.30 2.86
C ALA A 47 9.44 10.33 4.32
N ILE A 48 9.90 9.20 4.85
CA ILE A 48 10.48 9.12 6.21
C ILE A 48 11.69 10.05 6.34
N VAL A 49 12.63 10.02 5.38
CA VAL A 49 13.84 10.87 5.38
C VAL A 49 13.49 12.37 5.33
N VAL A 50 12.50 12.75 4.53
CA VAL A 50 12.03 14.15 4.45
C VAL A 50 11.34 14.58 5.75
N LEU A 51 10.53 13.70 6.35
CA LEU A 51 9.78 13.96 7.59
C LEU A 51 10.65 13.98 8.84
N LEU A 52 11.81 13.32 8.79
CA LEU A 52 12.80 13.30 9.87
C LEU A 52 13.41 14.68 10.16
N ARG A 53 13.24 15.69 9.30
CA ARG A 53 13.65 17.08 9.60
C ARG A 53 12.66 17.71 10.59
N PRO A 54 12.99 17.78 11.90
CA PRO A 54 12.06 18.22 12.91
C PRO A 54 12.24 19.73 13.09
N ARG A 55 11.21 20.53 12.79
CA ARG A 55 11.22 21.93 13.23
C ARG A 55 10.06 22.32 14.13
N MET A 56 8.93 21.60 14.10
CA MET A 56 7.89 21.56 15.14
C MET A 56 7.11 20.24 15.01
N ARG A 57 6.83 19.51 16.09
CA ARG A 57 5.97 18.30 16.04
C ARG A 57 4.50 18.68 15.76
N SER A 58 4.21 19.03 14.51
CA SER A 58 2.85 19.28 14.04
C SER A 58 2.13 17.96 13.79
N SER A 59 0.81 17.92 14.06
CA SER A 59 -0.07 16.79 13.75
C SER A 59 0.09 16.27 12.32
N PHE A 60 0.40 17.18 11.38
CA PHE A 60 0.67 16.87 9.98
C PHE A 60 1.87 15.93 9.78
N HIS A 61 2.98 16.12 10.53
CA HIS A 61 4.14 15.24 10.44
C HIS A 61 3.81 13.82 10.93
N THR A 62 3.06 13.71 12.02
CA THR A 62 2.63 12.41 12.56
C THR A 62 1.74 11.66 11.57
N LEU A 63 0.81 12.35 10.91
CA LEU A 63 -0.05 11.78 9.89
C LEU A 63 0.73 11.25 8.68
N LEU A 64 1.72 12.02 8.20
CA LEU A 64 2.55 11.61 7.08
C LEU A 64 3.46 10.42 7.42
N VAL A 65 3.99 10.35 8.65
CA VAL A 65 4.77 9.18 9.11
C VAL A 65 3.87 7.94 9.20
N ALA A 66 2.64 8.10 9.71
CA ALA A 66 1.69 7.00 9.77
C ALA A 66 1.33 6.51 8.35
N LEU A 67 1.18 7.41 7.37
CA LEU A 67 0.89 7.06 5.98
C LEU A 67 2.00 6.17 5.41
N ALA A 68 3.25 6.61 5.58
CA ALA A 68 4.42 5.86 5.12
C ALA A 68 4.53 4.49 5.79
N PHE A 69 4.14 4.37 7.06
CA PHE A 69 4.11 3.09 7.76
C PHE A 69 3.05 2.13 7.19
N PHE A 70 1.82 2.60 6.96
CA PHE A 70 0.76 1.75 6.39
C PHE A 70 1.08 1.32 4.96
N ASP A 71 1.68 2.19 4.15
CA ASP A 71 2.06 1.85 2.79
C ASP A 71 3.20 0.81 2.75
N VAL A 72 4.23 0.94 3.59
CA VAL A 72 5.31 -0.07 3.72
C VAL A 72 4.75 -1.40 4.22
N LEU A 73 3.86 -1.38 5.22
CA LEU A 73 3.21 -2.59 5.74
C LEU A 73 2.40 -3.29 4.65
N TYR A 74 1.62 -2.55 3.87
CA TYR A 74 0.85 -3.08 2.75
C TYR A 74 1.76 -3.71 1.68
N LEU A 75 2.81 -3.01 1.26
CA LEU A 75 3.74 -3.51 0.26
C LEU A 75 4.45 -4.78 0.73
N MET A 76 4.90 -4.81 1.99
CA MET A 76 5.56 -5.98 2.58
C MET A 76 4.62 -7.19 2.61
N MET A 77 3.36 -7.01 3.00
CA MET A 77 2.36 -8.09 2.98
C MET A 77 2.03 -8.56 1.56
N SER A 78 1.93 -7.64 0.60
CA SER A 78 1.65 -7.98 -0.80
C SER A 78 2.79 -8.79 -1.42
N GLN A 79 4.04 -8.39 -1.20
CA GLN A 79 5.21 -9.10 -1.69
C GLN A 79 5.36 -10.48 -1.02
N MET A 80 4.95 -10.61 0.24
CA MET A 80 5.00 -11.88 0.96
C MET A 80 3.92 -12.87 0.49
N ILE A 81 2.75 -12.38 0.06
CA ILE A 81 1.67 -13.22 -0.50
C ILE A 81 2.03 -13.70 -1.91
N PHE A 82 2.46 -12.80 -2.79
CA PHE A 82 2.59 -13.07 -4.22
C PHE A 82 4.04 -13.33 -4.67
N GLY A 83 5.05 -12.82 -3.95
CA GLY A 83 6.47 -13.03 -4.29
C GLY A 83 7.07 -14.32 -3.72
N PHE A 84 6.56 -14.82 -2.60
CA PHE A 84 7.08 -16.01 -1.92
C PHE A 84 6.60 -17.39 -2.42
N PRO A 85 5.37 -17.59 -2.96
CA PRO A 85 4.93 -18.93 -3.40
C PRO A 85 5.79 -19.50 -4.53
N GLY A 86 6.50 -18.66 -5.30
CA GLY A 86 7.45 -19.10 -6.34
C GLY A 86 8.79 -19.65 -5.83
N LEU A 87 9.17 -19.43 -4.56
CA LEU A 87 10.50 -19.78 -4.04
C LEU A 87 10.60 -21.18 -3.40
N SER A 88 9.50 -21.77 -2.93
CA SER A 88 9.56 -23.10 -2.32
C SER A 88 8.18 -23.79 -2.22
N ARG A 89 8.09 -24.99 -2.83
CA ARG A 89 6.91 -25.88 -2.74
C ARG A 89 6.58 -26.32 -1.30
N TYR A 90 7.51 -26.16 -0.36
CA TYR A 90 7.28 -26.43 1.07
C TYR A 90 6.50 -25.30 1.77
N TYR A 91 6.67 -24.06 1.31
CA TYR A 91 5.99 -22.89 1.86
C TYR A 91 4.52 -22.83 1.41
N GLU A 92 4.27 -23.22 0.16
CA GLU A 92 2.96 -23.29 -0.48
C GLU A 92 1.97 -24.24 0.23
N ASN A 93 2.41 -25.45 0.59
CA ASN A 93 1.49 -26.47 1.12
C ASN A 93 1.12 -26.32 2.60
N ARG A 94 1.94 -25.62 3.41
CA ARG A 94 1.78 -25.57 4.88
C ARG A 94 1.56 -24.16 5.40
N ILE A 95 2.28 -23.19 4.85
CA ILE A 95 2.40 -21.85 5.43
C ILE A 95 1.47 -20.87 4.70
N TYR A 96 1.38 -20.99 3.38
CA TYR A 96 0.50 -20.17 2.53
C TYR A 96 -0.97 -20.13 2.99
N PRO A 97 -1.68 -21.25 3.25
CA PRO A 97 -3.09 -21.20 3.66
C PRO A 97 -3.33 -20.56 5.04
N LEU A 98 -2.33 -20.59 5.93
CA LEU A 98 -2.43 -19.99 7.26
C LEU A 98 -2.11 -18.48 7.24
N ILE A 99 -1.13 -18.08 6.43
CA ILE A 99 -0.68 -16.70 6.30
C ILE A 99 -1.60 -15.88 5.39
N LEU A 100 -2.23 -16.51 4.40
CA LEU A 100 -3.18 -15.88 3.47
C LEU A 100 -4.25 -15.00 4.15
N PRO A 101 -5.08 -15.51 5.08
CA PRO A 101 -6.13 -14.71 5.70
C PRO A 101 -5.56 -13.57 6.56
N PHE A 102 -4.41 -13.81 7.20
CA PHE A 102 -3.74 -12.81 8.02
C PHE A 102 -3.17 -11.68 7.17
N CYS A 103 -2.37 -12.01 6.15
CA CYS A 103 -1.79 -11.02 5.25
C CYS A 103 -2.86 -10.29 4.43
N TYR A 104 -3.93 -10.97 4.01
CA TYR A 104 -5.05 -10.32 3.34
C TYR A 104 -5.77 -9.33 4.26
N GLY A 105 -6.00 -9.71 5.53
CA GLY A 105 -6.53 -8.82 6.55
C GLY A 105 -5.63 -7.61 6.80
N CYS A 106 -4.33 -7.83 7.01
CA CYS A 106 -3.35 -6.76 7.19
C CYS A 106 -3.25 -5.84 5.98
N ALA A 107 -3.29 -6.39 4.76
CA ALA A 107 -3.27 -5.62 3.52
C ALA A 107 -4.53 -4.76 3.40
N HIS A 108 -5.70 -5.30 3.74
CA HIS A 108 -6.96 -4.55 3.75
C HIS A 108 -6.94 -3.42 4.79
N ILE A 109 -6.44 -3.70 6.00
CA ILE A 109 -6.24 -2.69 7.04
C ILE A 109 -5.26 -1.61 6.58
N GLY A 110 -4.17 -1.98 5.90
CA GLY A 110 -3.20 -1.05 5.34
C GLY A 110 -3.83 -0.11 4.31
N ARG A 111 -4.57 -0.65 3.34
CA ARG A 111 -5.27 0.15 2.32
C ARG A 111 -6.27 1.11 2.96
N VAL A 112 -7.14 0.61 3.83
CA VAL A 112 -8.19 1.42 4.47
C VAL A 112 -7.58 2.44 5.43
N GLY A 113 -6.53 2.07 6.16
CA GLY A 113 -5.77 2.98 7.03
C GLY A 113 -5.15 4.15 6.28
N SER A 114 -4.55 3.90 5.11
CA SER A 114 -3.98 4.95 4.25
C SER A 114 -5.05 5.94 3.76
N VAL A 115 -6.26 5.46 3.42
CA VAL A 115 -7.40 6.31 3.05
C VAL A 115 -7.83 7.20 4.22
N TYR A 116 -7.99 6.65 5.42
CA TYR A 116 -8.37 7.43 6.61
C TYR A 116 -7.31 8.47 6.98
N LEU A 117 -6.03 8.13 6.84
CA LEU A 117 -4.94 9.09 7.06
C LEU A 117 -4.94 10.20 6.01
N THR A 118 -5.18 9.89 4.74
CA THR A 118 -5.32 10.89 3.68
C THR A 118 -6.47 11.87 3.99
N MET A 119 -7.61 11.34 4.46
CA MET A 119 -8.73 12.16 4.92
C MET A 119 -8.33 13.03 6.13
N SER A 120 -7.61 12.45 7.09
CA SER A 120 -7.13 13.18 8.28
C SER A 120 -6.16 14.31 7.91
N VAL A 121 -5.25 14.07 6.96
CA VAL A 121 -4.33 15.07 6.41
C VAL A 121 -5.10 16.21 5.76
N THR A 122 -6.16 15.87 5.02
CA THR A 122 -7.05 16.85 4.38
C THR A 122 -7.69 17.72 5.45
N ILE A 123 -8.24 17.15 6.52
CA ILE A 123 -8.86 17.91 7.62
C ILE A 123 -7.85 18.84 8.30
N GLU A 124 -6.65 18.37 8.61
CA GLU A 124 -5.60 19.22 9.20
C GLU A 124 -5.23 20.38 8.27
N SER A 125 -5.18 20.14 6.96
CA SER A 125 -4.90 21.18 5.96
C SER A 125 -6.02 22.23 5.90
N HIS A 126 -7.29 21.83 6.04
CA HIS A 126 -8.41 22.76 6.11
C HIS A 126 -8.39 23.61 7.39
N LYS A 127 -8.07 23.01 8.54
CA LYS A 127 -7.93 23.73 9.81
C LYS A 127 -6.85 24.80 9.74
N ILE A 128 -5.69 24.45 9.15
CA ILE A 128 -4.60 25.41 8.93
C ILE A 128 -5.10 26.57 8.08
N GLN A 129 -5.80 26.28 6.97
CA GLN A 129 -6.30 27.31 6.06
C GLN A 129 -7.33 28.25 6.72
N ALA A 130 -8.26 27.72 7.52
CA ALA A 130 -9.23 28.52 8.26
C ALA A 130 -8.55 29.49 9.26
N SER A 131 -7.56 29.00 10.01
CA SER A 131 -6.81 29.85 10.95
C SER A 131 -6.09 31.01 10.25
N GLN A 132 -5.53 30.78 9.06
CA GLN A 132 -4.85 31.82 8.26
C GLN A 132 -5.79 32.97 7.86
N LEU A 133 -7.05 32.65 7.53
CA LEU A 133 -8.05 33.65 7.17
C LEU A 133 -8.43 34.53 8.37
N GLU A 134 -8.51 33.93 9.57
CA GLU A 134 -8.80 34.67 10.80
C GLU A 134 -7.67 35.64 11.17
N TYR A 135 -6.41 35.21 11.07
CA TYR A 135 -5.26 36.09 11.27
C TYR A 135 -5.24 37.26 10.28
N THR A 136 -5.51 36.97 9.00
CA THR A 136 -5.56 37.99 7.94
C THR A 136 -6.71 38.99 8.19
N SER A 137 -7.90 38.49 8.55
CA SER A 137 -9.05 39.33 8.90
C SER A 137 -8.77 40.23 10.10
N THR A 138 -8.12 39.70 11.14
CA THR A 138 -7.77 40.46 12.35
C THR A 138 -6.70 41.53 12.06
N ALA A 139 -5.71 41.21 11.23
CA ALA A 139 -4.69 42.18 10.81
C ALA A 139 -5.29 43.34 10.00
N LEU A 140 -6.17 43.03 9.03
CA LEU A 140 -6.91 44.05 8.27
C LEU A 140 -7.80 44.88 9.20
N ARG A 141 -8.35 44.26 10.25
CA ARG A 141 -9.15 44.97 11.26
C ARG A 141 -8.37 46.02 12.05
N GLY A 142 -7.16 45.68 12.45
CA GLY A 142 -6.27 46.65 13.12
C GLY A 142 -5.87 47.80 12.20
N LEU A 143 -5.59 47.53 10.93
CA LEU A 143 -5.19 48.56 9.97
C LEU A 143 -6.29 49.58 9.71
N TYR A 144 -7.53 49.14 9.41
CA TYR A 144 -8.62 50.10 9.19
C TYR A 144 -8.92 50.94 10.43
N SER A 145 -8.68 50.41 11.64
CA SER A 145 -8.97 51.15 12.88
C SER A 145 -7.97 52.26 13.14
N LEU A 146 -6.76 52.17 12.57
CA LEU A 146 -5.73 53.19 12.67
C LEU A 146 -5.90 54.31 11.63
N ASP A 147 -6.43 53.99 10.44
CA ASP A 147 -6.72 55.00 9.40
C ASP A 147 -7.93 55.91 9.74
N LEU A 148 -8.74 55.52 10.74
CA LEU A 148 -9.94 56.24 11.16
C LEU A 148 -9.72 57.20 12.34
N LEU A 149 -8.47 57.32 12.82
CA LEU A 149 -8.01 58.14 13.95
C LEU A 149 -7.10 59.26 13.47
#